data_AF-A0A1G8KBH5-F1
#
_entry.id   AF-A0A1G8KBH5-F1
#
_cell.length_a   1.000
_cell.length_b   1.000
_cell.length_c   1.000
_cell.angle_alpha   90.00
_cell.angle_beta   90.00
_cell.angle_gamma   90.00
#
_symmetry.space_group_name_H-M   'P 1'
#
loop_
_entity.id
_entity.type
_entity.pdbx_description
1 polymer ?
#
loop_
_entity_poly.entity_id
_entity_poly.type
_entity_poly.pdbx_seq_one_letter_code
_entity_poly.pdbx_strand_id
1 'polypeptide(L)'
;MSNVVDFTPPVVEVIDEENYEKHADAALLLKCFEVVKDTLDVINEPEYSIEKEDDTHIDLIRAFYALKVLFKRKTGHDAAQVAKDHWEAMGRYLLEGGPKPDQFIPVIRFPVEALPPEAFTHLSLQELACAAFNYSDRVQRLILDHSPQALAMDEARVFSIDATTALRQLVLRLSGGSLEAMAAQINRKHGETLQ
;
A
#
# COMPACT_ATOMS: atom_id res chain seq x y z
N MET A 1 13.74 6.38 -60.10
CA MET A 1 13.71 5.52 -58.89
C MET A 1 13.79 6.44 -57.69
N SER A 2 12.68 6.61 -56.97
CA SER A 2 12.58 7.47 -55.78
C SER A 2 12.90 6.62 -54.56
N ASN A 3 14.04 6.86 -53.92
CA ASN A 3 14.35 6.26 -52.62
C ASN A 3 13.54 7.02 -51.57
N VAL A 4 12.36 6.47 -51.23
CA VAL A 4 11.61 6.90 -50.05
C VAL A 4 12.37 6.35 -48.85
N VAL A 5 13.04 7.24 -48.11
CA VAL A 5 13.61 6.92 -46.81
C VAL A 5 12.43 6.86 -45.85
N ASP A 6 12.07 5.65 -45.43
CA ASP A 6 11.10 5.44 -44.35
C ASP A 6 11.76 5.94 -43.05
N PHE A 7 11.47 7.18 -42.67
CA PHE A 7 11.80 7.67 -41.34
C PHE A 7 10.86 6.97 -40.37
N THR A 8 11.36 5.95 -39.66
CA THR A 8 10.67 5.45 -38.48
C THR A 8 10.53 6.65 -37.53
N PRO A 9 9.31 7.04 -37.13
CA PRO A 9 9.16 8.17 -36.22
C PRO A 9 9.93 7.87 -34.92
N PRO A 10 10.59 8.88 -34.33
CA PRO A 10 11.31 8.69 -33.09
C PRO A 10 10.36 8.12 -32.04
N VAL A 11 10.83 7.14 -31.28
CA VAL A 11 10.10 6.63 -30.13
C VAL A 11 10.00 7.78 -29.14
N VAL A 12 8.83 8.39 -29.05
CA VAL A 12 8.55 9.45 -28.08
C VAL A 12 8.36 8.77 -26.72
N GLU A 13 9.25 9.07 -25.78
CA GLU A 13 9.07 8.65 -24.40
C GLU A 13 7.84 9.38 -23.84
N VAL A 14 6.83 8.61 -23.43
CA VAL A 14 5.65 9.15 -22.77
C VAL A 14 5.91 9.22 -21.28
N ILE A 15 5.99 10.44 -20.75
CA ILE A 15 6.19 10.71 -19.32
C ILE A 15 4.82 11.04 -18.71
N ASP A 16 4.10 10.00 -18.30
CA ASP A 16 2.79 10.09 -17.67
C ASP A 16 2.60 9.04 -16.56
N GLU A 17 1.46 9.09 -15.89
CA GLU A 17 1.14 8.17 -14.79
C GLU A 17 1.00 6.72 -15.27
N GLU A 18 0.36 6.48 -16.43
CA GLU A 18 0.09 5.15 -16.98
C GLU A 18 1.37 4.39 -17.30
N ASN A 19 2.37 5.08 -17.85
CA ASN A 19 3.67 4.48 -18.11
C ASN A 19 4.36 4.04 -16.81
N TYR A 20 4.29 4.87 -15.76
CA TYR A 20 4.94 4.59 -14.48
C TYR A 20 4.20 3.55 -13.62
N GLU A 21 2.88 3.36 -13.81
CA GLU A 21 2.10 2.32 -13.13
C GLU A 21 2.59 0.89 -13.43
N LYS A 22 3.40 0.68 -14.46
CA LYS A 22 3.95 -0.63 -14.84
C LYS A 22 5.17 -1.05 -14.00
N HIS A 23 5.79 -0.10 -13.29
CA HIS A 23 7.02 -0.35 -12.54
C HIS A 23 6.73 -0.67 -11.06
N ALA A 24 7.57 -1.50 -10.44
CA ALA A 24 7.47 -1.83 -9.02
C ALA A 24 7.89 -0.65 -8.14
N ASP A 25 7.34 -0.56 -6.91
CA ASP A 25 7.61 0.55 -5.97
C ASP A 25 9.11 0.78 -5.72
N ALA A 26 9.89 -0.29 -5.56
CA ALA A 26 11.32 -0.19 -5.34
C ALA A 26 12.07 0.45 -6.52
N ALA A 27 11.65 0.17 -7.76
CA ALA A 27 12.23 0.77 -8.95
C ALA A 27 11.85 2.25 -9.07
N LEU A 28 10.59 2.59 -8.78
CA LEU A 28 10.12 3.98 -8.74
C LEU A 28 10.85 4.79 -7.67
N LEU A 29 11.00 4.23 -6.46
CA LEU A 29 11.74 4.86 -5.37
C LEU A 29 13.22 5.07 -5.72
N LEU A 30 13.87 4.06 -6.29
CA LEU A 30 15.26 4.16 -6.73
C LEU A 30 15.43 5.29 -7.75
N LYS A 31 14.55 5.36 -8.77
CA LYS A 31 14.57 6.46 -9.76
C LYS A 31 14.41 7.83 -9.08
N CYS A 32 13.51 7.96 -8.10
CA CYS A 32 13.37 9.20 -7.35
C CYS A 32 14.66 9.58 -6.59
N PHE A 33 15.31 8.61 -5.94
CA PHE A 33 16.57 8.85 -5.23
C PHE A 33 17.69 9.27 -6.18
N GLU A 34 17.83 8.61 -7.33
CA GLU A 34 18.81 8.94 -8.36
C GLU A 34 18.60 10.38 -8.86
N VAL A 35 17.37 10.73 -9.26
CA VAL A 35 17.04 12.07 -9.75
C VAL A 35 17.31 13.14 -8.69
N VAL A 36 16.89 12.92 -7.44
CA VAL A 36 17.12 13.91 -6.37
C VAL A 36 18.62 14.12 -6.14
N LYS A 37 19.40 13.03 -6.11
CA LYS A 37 20.86 13.11 -5.96
C LYS A 37 21.48 13.91 -7.11
N ASP A 38 21.18 13.55 -8.35
CA ASP A 38 21.77 14.18 -9.53
C ASP A 38 21.35 15.65 -9.64
N THR A 39 20.10 15.98 -9.27
CA THR A 39 19.62 17.36 -9.17
C THR A 39 20.40 18.16 -8.12
N LEU A 40 20.67 17.57 -6.96
CA LEU A 40 21.46 18.22 -5.91
C LEU A 40 22.90 18.46 -6.36
N ASP A 41 23.49 17.53 -7.13
CA ASP A 41 24.83 17.71 -7.69
C ASP A 41 24.85 18.94 -8.64
N VAL A 42 23.85 19.10 -9.51
CA VAL A 42 23.71 20.28 -10.39
C VAL A 42 23.53 21.58 -9.61
N ILE A 43 22.66 21.60 -8.59
CA ILE A 43 22.36 22.81 -7.80
C ILE A 43 23.56 23.26 -6.95
N ASN A 44 24.40 22.32 -6.52
CA ASN A 44 25.55 22.62 -5.66
C ASN A 44 26.75 23.18 -6.45
N GLU A 45 26.76 23.05 -7.77
CA GLU A 45 27.81 23.61 -8.62
C GLU A 45 27.41 25.04 -9.08
N PRO A 46 28.17 26.09 -8.70
CA PRO A 46 27.75 27.48 -8.90
C PRO A 46 27.69 27.90 -10.37
N GLU A 47 28.32 27.15 -11.28
CA GLU A 47 28.30 27.38 -12.72
C GLU A 47 27.07 26.78 -13.43
N TYR A 48 26.30 25.93 -12.76
CA TYR A 48 25.18 25.23 -13.36
C TYR A 48 23.82 25.70 -12.82
N SER A 49 22.83 25.71 -13.70
CA SER A 49 21.44 25.99 -13.40
C SER A 49 20.56 24.95 -14.08
N ILE A 50 19.41 24.64 -13.45
CA ILE A 50 18.39 23.81 -14.06
C ILE A 50 17.58 24.70 -14.99
N GLU A 51 17.69 24.45 -16.28
CA GLU A 51 16.98 25.16 -17.33
C GLU A 51 15.73 24.41 -17.75
N LYS A 52 14.73 25.16 -18.23
CA LYS A 52 13.52 24.53 -18.74
C LYS A 52 13.87 23.64 -19.94
N GLU A 53 13.34 22.42 -19.91
CA GLU A 53 13.52 21.37 -20.94
C GLU A 53 14.94 20.79 -21.02
N ASP A 54 15.83 21.11 -20.05
CA ASP A 54 17.08 20.37 -19.90
C ASP A 54 16.85 18.97 -19.30
N ASP A 55 17.91 18.15 -19.31
CA ASP A 55 17.84 16.76 -18.86
C ASP A 55 17.41 16.67 -17.38
N THR A 56 17.93 17.55 -16.52
CA THR A 56 17.60 17.58 -15.09
C THR A 56 16.15 17.98 -14.84
N HIS A 57 15.62 18.95 -15.58
CA HIS A 57 14.21 19.35 -15.55
C HIS A 57 13.29 18.22 -16.00
N ILE A 58 13.65 17.53 -17.09
CA ILE A 58 12.89 16.36 -17.55
C ILE A 58 12.95 15.24 -16.51
N ASP A 59 14.11 14.99 -15.89
CA ASP A 59 14.25 13.98 -14.84
C ASP A 59 13.45 14.32 -13.58
N LEU A 60 13.35 15.59 -13.21
CA LEU A 60 12.46 16.04 -12.14
C LEU A 60 10.99 15.78 -12.47
N ILE A 61 10.57 15.96 -13.73
CA ILE A 61 9.22 15.59 -14.18
C ILE A 61 9.02 14.06 -14.07
N ARG A 62 10.01 13.26 -14.48
CA ARG A 62 9.99 11.80 -14.33
C ARG A 62 9.83 11.38 -12.86
N ALA A 63 10.61 11.96 -11.95
CA ALA A 63 10.52 11.71 -10.52
C ALA A 63 9.16 12.15 -9.94
N PHE A 64 8.60 13.26 -10.42
CA PHE A 64 7.27 13.70 -10.03
C PHE A 64 6.19 12.65 -10.35
N TYR A 65 6.17 12.07 -11.56
CA TYR A 65 5.21 11.02 -11.90
C TYR A 65 5.45 9.72 -11.13
N ALA A 66 6.71 9.35 -10.89
CA ALA A 66 7.04 8.21 -10.04
C ALA A 66 6.51 8.39 -8.60
N LEU A 67 6.71 9.57 -8.00
CA LEU A 67 6.16 9.93 -6.69
C LEU A 67 4.64 9.94 -6.69
N LYS A 68 4.01 10.42 -7.77
CA LYS A 68 2.56 10.42 -7.91
C LYS A 68 1.97 9.01 -7.90
N VAL A 69 2.57 8.09 -8.65
CA VAL A 69 2.18 6.67 -8.67
C VAL A 69 2.38 6.02 -7.30
N LEU A 70 3.53 6.25 -6.65
CA LEU A 70 3.80 5.74 -5.30
C LEU A 70 2.78 6.25 -4.27
N PHE A 71 2.45 7.55 -4.32
CA PHE A 71 1.48 8.16 -3.44
C PHE A 71 0.08 7.58 -3.64
N LYS A 72 -0.36 7.47 -4.91
CA LYS A 72 -1.65 6.89 -5.27
C LYS A 72 -1.75 5.42 -4.87
N ARG A 73 -0.69 4.65 -5.05
CA ARG A 73 -0.64 3.27 -4.53
C ARG A 73 -0.80 3.26 -3.02
N LYS A 74 -0.03 4.06 -2.29
CA LYS A 74 -0.01 4.04 -0.82
C LYS A 74 -1.30 4.55 -0.17
N THR A 75 -1.97 5.51 -0.80
CA THR A 75 -3.11 6.23 -0.22
C THR A 75 -4.43 5.96 -0.93
N GLY A 76 -4.38 5.60 -2.21
CA GLY A 76 -5.55 5.56 -3.10
C GLY A 76 -5.95 6.93 -3.67
N HIS A 77 -5.21 8.01 -3.37
CA HIS A 77 -5.56 9.38 -3.76
C HIS A 77 -4.56 9.99 -4.74
N ASP A 78 -5.01 11.00 -5.49
CA ASP A 78 -4.14 11.82 -6.35
C ASP A 78 -3.32 12.81 -5.50
N ALA A 79 -1.99 12.75 -5.63
CA ALA A 79 -1.09 13.58 -4.83
C ALA A 79 -1.25 15.09 -5.08
N ALA A 80 -1.55 15.48 -6.33
CA ALA A 80 -1.69 16.89 -6.69
C ALA A 80 -2.98 17.48 -6.11
N GLN A 81 -4.07 16.70 -6.12
CA GLN A 81 -5.32 17.09 -5.47
C GLN A 81 -5.14 17.22 -3.96
N VAL A 82 -4.53 16.23 -3.29
CA VAL A 82 -4.30 16.30 -1.83
C VAL A 82 -3.40 17.49 -1.46
N ALA A 83 -2.33 17.74 -2.22
CA ALA A 83 -1.45 18.89 -1.99
C ALA A 83 -2.20 20.22 -2.14
N LYS A 84 -3.06 20.33 -3.16
CA LYS A 84 -3.90 21.52 -3.38
C LYS A 84 -4.87 21.73 -2.21
N ASP A 85 -5.55 20.68 -1.76
CA ASP A 85 -6.50 20.75 -0.64
C ASP A 85 -5.80 21.19 0.66
N HIS A 86 -4.61 20.65 0.93
CA HIS A 86 -3.78 21.06 2.06
C HIS A 86 -3.36 22.54 1.97
N TRP A 87 -2.99 23.00 0.77
CA TRP A 87 -2.61 24.39 0.54
C TRP A 87 -3.77 25.35 0.76
N GLU A 88 -4.95 25.03 0.22
CA GLU A 88 -6.18 25.82 0.40
C GLU A 88 -6.63 25.86 1.87
N ALA A 89 -6.56 24.73 2.57
CA ALA A 89 -6.86 24.66 3.99
C ALA A 89 -5.88 25.51 4.83
N MET A 90 -4.59 25.47 4.50
CA MET A 90 -3.58 26.31 5.15
C MET A 90 -3.79 27.80 4.83
N GLY A 91 -4.15 28.13 3.60
CA GLY A 91 -4.49 29.50 3.18
C GLY A 91 -5.62 30.09 4.02
N ARG A 92 -6.72 29.33 4.24
CA ARG A 92 -7.83 29.76 5.11
C ARG A 92 -7.38 29.99 6.56
N TYR A 93 -6.51 29.12 7.10
CA TYR A 93 -5.97 29.32 8.44
C TYR A 93 -5.12 30.59 8.54
N LEU A 94 -4.17 30.77 7.62
CA LEU A 94 -3.21 31.87 7.68
C LEU A 94 -3.81 33.23 7.32
N LEU A 95 -4.76 33.27 6.38
CA LEU A 95 -5.31 34.53 5.85
C LEU A 95 -6.66 34.90 6.46
N GLU A 96 -7.48 33.92 6.84
CA GLU A 96 -8.85 34.16 7.34
C GLU A 96 -8.98 33.93 8.85
N GLY A 97 -7.91 33.47 9.52
CA GLY A 97 -7.91 33.21 10.96
C GLY A 97 -8.77 32.02 11.38
N GLY A 98 -9.01 31.08 10.45
CA GLY A 98 -9.76 29.85 10.72
C GLY A 98 -9.07 28.92 11.73
N PRO A 99 -9.64 27.74 12.04
CA PRO A 99 -8.96 26.72 12.83
C PRO A 99 -7.76 26.14 12.05
N LYS A 100 -6.71 25.74 12.78
CA LYS A 100 -5.55 25.07 12.17
C LYS A 100 -6.03 23.79 11.48
N PRO A 101 -5.76 23.61 10.17
CA PRO A 101 -6.24 22.46 9.43
C PRO A 101 -5.48 21.21 9.88
N ASP A 102 -6.19 20.09 9.91
CA ASP A 102 -5.57 18.77 9.97
C ASP A 102 -4.88 18.50 8.63
N GLN A 103 -3.62 18.06 8.68
CA GLN A 103 -2.82 17.72 7.50
C GLN A 103 -2.72 16.19 7.33
N PHE A 104 -3.64 15.44 7.93
CA PHE A 104 -3.77 14.01 7.75
C PHE A 104 -4.02 13.67 6.28
N ILE A 105 -3.18 12.78 5.73
CA ILE A 105 -3.35 12.27 4.37
C ILE A 105 -4.40 11.14 4.42
N PRO A 106 -5.56 11.30 3.76
CA PRO A 106 -6.56 10.25 3.73
C PRO A 106 -6.01 9.00 3.05
N VAL A 107 -6.43 7.84 3.53
CA VAL A 107 -6.11 6.54 2.93
C VAL A 107 -7.42 5.83 2.65
N ILE A 108 -7.61 5.38 1.41
CA ILE A 108 -8.76 4.57 1.00
C ILE A 108 -8.87 3.36 1.91
N ARG A 109 -10.11 3.10 2.36
CA ARG A 109 -10.45 1.94 3.17
C ARG A 109 -11.32 0.98 2.39
N PHE A 110 -11.12 -0.30 2.64
CA PHE A 110 -12.02 -1.34 2.20
C PHE A 110 -13.39 -1.13 2.88
N PRO A 111 -14.51 -1.18 2.14
CA PRO A 111 -15.81 -0.76 2.65
C PRO A 111 -16.43 -1.72 3.66
N VAL A 112 -15.75 -2.84 3.97
CA VAL A 112 -16.23 -3.87 4.87
C VAL A 112 -15.36 -3.90 6.12
N GLU A 113 -15.99 -3.91 7.28
CA GLU A 113 -15.31 -4.13 8.55
C GLU A 113 -15.11 -5.62 8.82
N ALA A 114 -14.11 -5.94 9.63
CA ALA A 114 -13.91 -7.30 10.09
C ALA A 114 -15.16 -7.80 10.84
N LEU A 115 -15.48 -9.07 10.63
CA LEU A 115 -16.62 -9.70 11.25
C LEU A 115 -16.41 -9.77 12.77
N PRO A 116 -17.43 -9.46 13.58
CA PRO A 116 -17.32 -9.57 15.02
C PRO A 116 -17.20 -11.05 15.43
N PRO A 117 -16.54 -11.39 16.56
CA PRO A 117 -16.34 -12.78 16.97
C PRO A 117 -17.62 -13.61 17.05
N GLU A 118 -18.75 -12.97 17.35
CA GLU A 118 -20.08 -13.57 17.43
C GLU A 118 -20.51 -14.18 16.09
N ALA A 119 -20.06 -13.62 14.96
CA ALA A 119 -20.33 -14.15 13.62
C ALA A 119 -19.73 -15.55 13.41
N PHE A 120 -18.77 -15.99 14.23
CA PHE A 120 -18.14 -17.30 14.13
C PHE A 120 -18.68 -18.31 15.16
N THR A 121 -19.53 -17.87 16.09
CA THR A 121 -19.99 -18.71 17.21
C THR A 121 -20.89 -19.87 16.80
N HIS A 122 -21.62 -19.75 15.69
CA HIS A 122 -22.52 -20.80 15.21
C HIS A 122 -21.81 -21.85 14.32
N LEU A 123 -20.58 -21.58 13.89
CA LEU A 123 -19.83 -22.47 13.00
C LEU A 123 -19.31 -23.70 13.75
N SER A 124 -19.29 -24.85 13.10
CA SER A 124 -18.62 -26.08 13.59
C SER A 124 -17.09 -25.96 13.54
N LEU A 125 -16.38 -26.92 14.14
CA LEU A 125 -14.90 -26.95 14.10
C LEU A 125 -14.35 -26.99 12.68
N GLN A 126 -14.97 -27.79 11.80
CA GLN A 126 -14.58 -27.88 10.40
C GLN A 126 -14.83 -26.57 9.66
N GLU A 127 -15.98 -25.94 9.88
CA GLU A 127 -16.31 -24.65 9.27
C GLU A 127 -15.38 -23.53 9.75
N LEU A 128 -14.99 -23.53 11.03
CA LEU A 128 -14.01 -22.58 11.58
C LEU A 128 -12.63 -22.77 10.95
N ALA A 129 -12.18 -24.02 10.78
CA ALA A 129 -10.92 -24.32 10.10
C ALA A 129 -10.95 -23.88 8.63
N CYS A 130 -12.04 -24.18 7.92
CA CYS A 130 -12.26 -23.75 6.54
C CYS A 130 -12.31 -22.22 6.42
N ALA A 131 -13.01 -21.53 7.33
CA ALA A 131 -13.06 -20.08 7.35
C ALA A 131 -11.67 -19.47 7.56
N ALA A 132 -10.94 -19.93 8.60
CA ALA A 132 -9.58 -19.46 8.86
C ALA A 132 -8.65 -19.67 7.66
N PHE A 133 -8.71 -20.83 7.01
CA PHE A 133 -7.94 -21.12 5.81
C PHE A 133 -8.33 -20.21 4.64
N ASN A 134 -9.62 -20.10 4.32
CA ASN A 134 -10.10 -19.32 3.18
C ASN A 134 -9.78 -17.83 3.32
N TYR A 135 -9.93 -17.26 4.51
CA TYR A 135 -9.54 -15.88 4.76
C TYR A 135 -8.02 -15.70 4.66
N SER A 136 -7.22 -16.63 5.19
CA SER A 136 -5.76 -16.59 5.07
C SER A 136 -5.28 -16.68 3.62
N ASP A 137 -5.89 -17.55 2.81
CA ASP A 137 -5.61 -17.69 1.38
C ASP A 137 -5.95 -16.41 0.60
N ARG A 138 -7.06 -15.73 0.93
CA ARG A 138 -7.39 -14.41 0.37
C ARG A 138 -6.35 -13.36 0.73
N VAL A 139 -5.92 -13.30 1.99
CA VAL A 139 -4.84 -12.41 2.44
C VAL A 139 -3.57 -12.68 1.64
N GLN A 140 -3.20 -13.95 1.48
CA GLN A 140 -2.02 -14.33 0.73
C GLN A 140 -2.10 -13.85 -0.73
N ARG A 141 -3.24 -14.00 -1.41
CA ARG A 141 -3.41 -13.50 -2.79
C ARG A 141 -3.29 -11.99 -2.88
N LEU A 142 -3.90 -11.25 -1.95
CA LEU A 142 -3.85 -9.79 -1.91
C LEU A 142 -2.44 -9.25 -1.65
N ILE A 143 -1.60 -10.00 -0.89
CA ILE A 143 -0.22 -9.61 -0.59
C ILE A 143 0.76 -10.07 -1.68
N LEU A 144 0.59 -11.29 -2.21
CA LEU A 144 1.52 -11.88 -3.18
C LEU A 144 1.49 -11.22 -4.55
N ASP A 145 0.38 -10.58 -4.93
CA ASP A 145 0.29 -9.84 -6.19
C ASP A 145 1.17 -8.57 -6.20
N HIS A 146 1.97 -8.36 -5.14
CA HIS A 146 2.77 -7.17 -4.88
C HIS A 146 1.98 -5.87 -5.02
N SER A 147 0.64 -5.93 -5.03
CA SER A 147 -0.25 -4.81 -5.27
C SER A 147 -0.07 -3.86 -4.10
N PRO A 148 0.71 -2.78 -4.25
CA PRO A 148 0.98 -1.86 -3.16
C PRO A 148 -0.20 -0.89 -3.00
N GLN A 149 -1.36 -1.25 -3.57
CA GLN A 149 -2.57 -0.46 -3.57
C GLN A 149 -3.19 -0.49 -2.17
N ALA A 150 -3.44 0.70 -1.65
CA ALA A 150 -3.97 0.94 -0.31
C ALA A 150 -5.22 0.10 -0.02
N LEU A 151 -6.11 -0.01 -1.01
CA LEU A 151 -7.35 -0.77 -0.90
C LEU A 151 -7.09 -2.27 -0.72
N ALA A 152 -6.20 -2.86 -1.51
CA ALA A 152 -5.84 -4.28 -1.41
C ALA A 152 -5.18 -4.60 -0.05
N MET A 153 -4.37 -3.67 0.46
CA MET A 153 -3.75 -3.80 1.78
C MET A 153 -4.76 -3.66 2.93
N ASP A 154 -5.72 -2.75 2.83
CA ASP A 154 -6.77 -2.62 3.85
C ASP A 154 -7.75 -3.81 3.80
N GLU A 155 -8.04 -4.34 2.61
CA GLU A 155 -8.80 -5.59 2.44
C GLU A 155 -8.06 -6.79 3.06
N ALA A 156 -6.76 -6.91 2.81
CA ALA A 156 -5.92 -7.94 3.43
C ALA A 156 -5.89 -7.82 4.96
N ARG A 157 -5.88 -6.58 5.49
CA ARG A 157 -5.99 -6.34 6.94
C ARG A 157 -7.32 -6.88 7.49
N VAL A 158 -8.44 -6.58 6.83
CA VAL A 158 -9.78 -7.04 7.25
C VAL A 158 -9.84 -8.56 7.27
N PHE A 159 -9.45 -9.22 6.18
CA PHE A 159 -9.48 -10.69 6.14
C PHE A 159 -8.45 -11.35 7.06
N SER A 160 -7.33 -10.70 7.37
CA SER A 160 -6.38 -11.22 8.36
C SER A 160 -7.00 -11.25 9.77
N ILE A 161 -7.80 -10.24 10.11
CA ILE A 161 -8.54 -10.20 11.38
C ILE A 161 -9.60 -11.31 11.40
N ASP A 162 -10.36 -11.50 10.32
CA ASP A 162 -11.35 -12.57 10.21
C ASP A 162 -10.72 -13.96 10.32
N ALA A 163 -9.60 -14.18 9.62
CA ALA A 163 -8.84 -15.43 9.68
C ALA A 163 -8.39 -15.75 11.11
N THR A 164 -7.80 -14.76 11.78
CA THR A 164 -7.29 -14.89 13.15
C THR A 164 -8.44 -15.10 14.14
N THR A 165 -9.58 -14.44 13.93
CA THR A 165 -10.77 -14.58 14.78
C THR A 165 -11.38 -15.97 14.65
N ALA A 166 -11.54 -16.48 13.43
CA ALA A 166 -11.98 -17.85 13.19
C ALA A 166 -11.04 -18.89 13.81
N LEU A 167 -9.72 -18.71 13.63
CA LEU A 167 -8.71 -19.60 14.20
C LEU A 167 -8.72 -19.56 15.72
N ARG A 168 -8.86 -18.38 16.34
CA ARG A 168 -8.97 -18.24 17.79
C ARG A 168 -10.18 -18.99 18.34
N GLN A 169 -11.34 -18.87 17.68
CA GLN A 169 -12.55 -19.60 18.08
C GLN A 169 -12.35 -21.12 17.95
N LEU A 170 -11.71 -21.59 16.88
CA LEU A 170 -11.36 -22.99 16.70
C LEU A 170 -10.48 -23.50 17.85
N VAL A 171 -9.39 -22.79 18.13
CA VAL A 171 -8.43 -23.15 19.18
C VAL A 171 -9.10 -23.19 20.55
N LEU A 172 -9.88 -22.16 20.90
CA LEU A 172 -10.61 -22.13 22.17
C LEU A 172 -11.52 -23.36 22.33
N ARG A 173 -12.25 -23.76 21.29
CA ARG A 173 -13.14 -24.93 21.36
C ARG A 173 -12.38 -26.25 21.47
N LEU A 174 -11.31 -26.43 20.70
CA LEU A 174 -10.46 -27.61 20.79
C LEU A 174 -9.81 -27.74 22.17
N SER A 175 -9.53 -26.61 22.81
CA SER A 175 -8.93 -26.53 24.13
C SER A 175 -9.90 -26.59 25.31
N GLY A 176 -11.20 -26.78 25.08
CA GLY A 176 -12.18 -26.89 26.16
C GLY A 176 -12.77 -25.56 26.66
N GLY A 177 -12.62 -24.48 25.88
CA GLY A 177 -13.34 -23.22 26.05
C GLY A 177 -12.59 -22.09 26.73
N SER A 178 -11.36 -22.32 27.22
CA SER A 178 -10.55 -21.27 27.86
C SER A 178 -9.07 -21.32 27.46
N LEU A 179 -8.39 -20.18 27.60
CA LEU A 179 -6.95 -20.06 27.33
C LEU A 179 -6.11 -20.84 28.35
N GLU A 180 -6.59 -20.96 29.59
CA GLU A 180 -5.96 -21.75 30.64
C GLU A 180 -6.02 -23.25 30.32
N ALA A 181 -7.15 -23.72 29.78
CA ALA A 181 -7.31 -25.10 29.36
C ALA A 181 -6.43 -25.43 28.14
N MET A 182 -6.24 -24.48 27.22
CA MET A 182 -5.27 -24.57 26.13
C MET A 182 -3.83 -24.71 26.65
N ALA A 183 -3.42 -23.83 27.56
CA ALA A 183 -2.09 -23.86 28.15
C ALA A 183 -1.83 -25.18 28.91
N ALA A 184 -2.85 -25.71 29.59
CA ALA A 184 -2.78 -27.00 30.28
C ALA A 184 -2.59 -28.19 29.32
N GLN A 185 -3.21 -28.16 28.14
CA GLN A 185 -3.05 -29.21 27.12
C GLN A 185 -1.67 -29.19 26.45
N ILE A 186 -1.10 -28.01 26.20
CA ILE A 186 0.23 -27.85 25.59
C ILE A 186 1.35 -28.25 26.57
N ASN A 187 1.15 -28.02 27.87
CA ASN A 187 2.10 -28.40 28.92
C ASN A 187 2.09 -29.91 29.26
N ARG A 188 1.13 -30.70 28.76
CA ARG A 188 1.17 -32.15 28.95
C ARG A 188 2.27 -32.75 28.08
N LYS A 189 3.38 -33.14 28.71
CA LYS A 189 4.38 -34.03 28.08
C LYS A 189 3.68 -35.32 27.64
N HIS A 190 4.00 -35.79 26.43
CA HIS A 190 3.58 -37.10 25.95
C HIS A 190 4.02 -38.18 26.97
N GLY A 191 3.10 -38.72 27.77
CA GLY A 191 3.40 -39.87 28.63
C GLY A 191 2.68 -39.94 29.99
N GLU A 192 2.07 -38.87 30.49
CA GLU A 192 1.36 -38.94 31.79
C GLU A 192 -0.10 -39.36 31.57
N THR A 193 -0.31 -40.68 31.40
CA THR A 193 -1.62 -41.30 31.63
C THR A 193 -1.86 -41.38 33.14
N LEU A 194 -2.99 -40.85 33.58
CA LEU A 194 -3.49 -40.92 34.97
C LEU A 194 -3.45 -42.38 35.47
N GLN A 195 -2.61 -42.64 36.48
CA GLN A 195 -2.78 -43.76 37.40
C GLN A 195 -3.68 -43.33 38.56
#